data_AF-A0A8E6EVQ9-F1
#
_entry.id   AF-A0A8E6EVQ9-F1
#
_cell.length_a   1.000
_cell.length_b   1.000
_cell.length_c   1.000
_cell.angle_alpha   90.00
_cell.angle_beta   90.00
_cell.angle_gamma   90.00
#
_symmetry.space_group_name_H-M   'P 1'
#
loop_
_entity.id
_entity.type
_entity.pdbx_description
1 polymer ?
#
loop_
_entity_poly.entity_id
_entity_poly.type
_entity_poly.pdbx_seq_one_letter_code
_entity_poly.pdbx_strand_id
1 'polypeptide(L)'
;MESLSLARKISLLVEERGWNQEDFARIAQINRHTARQILKDPEARAIRNATIAQCATALGLRVNELRDLPLERLLPRMHGQVHADEQALKQLREQATLPELKDWLSHHPDRMERLTRAEVKELLEMQEVGGLLQQQGVENCIRRMERRREILDKVGFIAKGEQLDLLEQIVNLLYEKAIGK
;
A
#
# COMPACT_ATOMS: atom_id res chain seq x y z
N MET A 1 -26.63 -10.33 -8.40
CA MET A 1 -25.47 -10.19 -7.50
C MET A 1 -25.83 -9.13 -6.49
N GLU A 2 -26.10 -9.53 -5.25
CA GLU A 2 -26.42 -8.60 -4.17
C GLU A 2 -25.21 -7.69 -3.91
N SER A 3 -25.43 -6.37 -3.92
CA SER A 3 -24.38 -5.42 -3.57
C SER A 3 -24.09 -5.56 -2.08
N LEU A 4 -22.96 -6.17 -1.72
CA LEU A 4 -22.46 -6.19 -0.35
C LEU A 4 -22.49 -4.78 0.23
N SER A 5 -22.98 -4.64 1.46
CA SER A 5 -22.90 -3.37 2.16
C SER A 5 -21.43 -2.93 2.26
N LEU A 6 -21.18 -1.63 2.19
CA LEU A 6 -19.82 -1.09 2.26
C LEU A 6 -19.11 -1.52 3.57
N ALA A 7 -19.86 -1.62 4.66
CA ALA A 7 -19.34 -2.10 5.93
C ALA A 7 -18.96 -3.58 5.88
N ARG A 8 -19.76 -4.43 5.23
CA ARG A 8 -19.44 -5.85 5.04
C ARG A 8 -18.18 -6.02 4.20
N LYS A 9 -18.06 -5.22 3.13
CA LYS A 9 -16.86 -5.18 2.28
C LYS A 9 -15.63 -4.80 3.11
N ILE A 10 -15.72 -3.74 3.91
CA ILE A 10 -14.62 -3.33 4.81
C ILE A 10 -14.29 -4.43 5.82
N SER A 11 -15.28 -5.09 6.42
CA SER A 11 -15.05 -6.18 7.40
C SER A 11 -14.23 -7.33 6.80
N LEU A 12 -14.60 -7.79 5.60
CA LEU A 12 -13.88 -8.86 4.91
C LEU A 12 -12.44 -8.43 4.60
N LEU A 13 -12.25 -7.19 4.16
CA LEU A 13 -10.91 -6.64 3.91
C LEU A 13 -10.06 -6.56 5.19
N VAL A 14 -10.67 -6.24 6.33
CA VAL A 14 -9.98 -6.20 7.64
C VAL A 14 -9.61 -7.61 8.11
N GLU A 15 -10.49 -8.60 7.90
CA GLU A 15 -10.24 -10.02 8.20
C GLU A 15 -9.10 -10.58 7.35
N GLU A 16 -9.06 -10.26 6.05
CA GLU A 16 -7.98 -10.66 5.12
C GLU A 16 -6.62 -10.04 5.51
N ARG A 17 -6.61 -8.89 6.18
CA ARG A 17 -5.41 -8.27 6.77
C ARG A 17 -5.00 -8.91 8.11
N GLY A 18 -5.82 -9.80 8.68
CA GLY A 18 -5.61 -10.42 9.99
C GLY A 18 -5.76 -9.45 11.16
N TRP A 19 -6.45 -8.32 10.99
CA TRP A 19 -6.59 -7.31 12.04
C TRP A 19 -7.75 -7.64 12.97
N ASN A 20 -7.49 -7.54 14.27
CA ASN A 20 -8.56 -7.55 15.27
C ASN A 20 -9.20 -6.16 15.41
N GLN A 21 -10.27 -6.07 16.22
CA GLN A 21 -11.01 -4.81 16.42
C GLN A 21 -10.13 -3.65 16.93
N GLU A 22 -9.15 -3.93 17.79
CA GLU A 22 -8.27 -2.90 18.35
C GLU A 22 -7.25 -2.43 17.32
N ASP A 23 -6.67 -3.34 16.55
CA ASP A 23 -5.76 -3.02 15.46
C ASP A 23 -6.46 -2.21 14.39
N PHE A 24 -7.67 -2.60 13.99
CA PHE A 24 -8.43 -1.86 13.01
C PHE A 24 -8.79 -0.45 13.49
N ALA A 25 -9.26 -0.31 14.74
CA ALA A 25 -9.58 1.00 15.32
C ALA A 25 -8.35 1.92 15.35
N ARG A 26 -7.19 1.38 15.76
CA ARG A 26 -5.93 2.11 15.85
C ARG A 26 -5.40 2.52 14.49
N ILE A 27 -5.33 1.60 13.53
CA ILE A 27 -4.75 1.83 12.20
C ILE A 27 -5.64 2.76 11.37
N ALA A 28 -6.97 2.57 11.43
CA ALA A 28 -7.90 3.45 10.73
C ALA A 28 -8.21 4.76 11.49
N GLN A 29 -7.69 4.95 12.70
CA GLN A 29 -7.96 6.13 13.53
C GLN A 29 -9.47 6.37 13.74
N ILE A 30 -10.22 5.29 13.93
CA ILE A 30 -11.67 5.33 14.20
C ILE A 30 -11.96 4.91 15.63
N ASN A 31 -13.09 5.35 16.17
CA ASN A 31 -13.50 4.95 17.51
C ASN A 31 -13.67 3.42 17.58
N ARG A 32 -13.21 2.80 18.68
CA ARG A 32 -13.35 1.35 18.95
C ARG A 32 -14.79 0.86 18.83
N HIS A 33 -15.78 1.69 19.18
CA HIS A 33 -17.20 1.39 18.99
C HIS A 33 -17.57 1.35 17.49
N THR A 34 -17.06 2.27 16.68
CA THR A 34 -17.28 2.30 15.24
C THR A 34 -16.60 1.11 14.56
N ALA A 35 -15.37 0.76 14.95
CA ALA A 35 -14.70 -0.45 14.49
C ALA A 35 -15.52 -1.71 14.83
N ARG A 36 -16.03 -1.82 16.07
CA ARG A 36 -16.90 -2.93 16.47
C ARG A 36 -18.15 -3.03 15.61
N GLN A 37 -18.80 -1.91 15.33
CA GLN A 37 -19.99 -1.86 14.49
C GLN A 37 -19.70 -2.35 13.08
N ILE A 38 -18.62 -1.87 12.46
CA ILE A 38 -18.24 -2.28 11.10
C ILE A 38 -17.96 -3.80 11.03
N LEU A 39 -17.32 -4.37 12.06
CA LEU A 39 -16.92 -5.79 12.06
C LEU A 39 -18.03 -6.74 12.51
N LYS A 40 -18.81 -6.39 13.53
CA LYS A 40 -19.82 -7.28 14.12
C LYS A 40 -21.23 -7.07 13.59
N ASP A 41 -21.51 -5.87 13.07
CA ASP A 41 -22.85 -5.51 12.60
C ASP A 41 -22.79 -4.68 11.30
N PRO A 42 -22.28 -5.28 10.21
CA PRO A 42 -22.05 -4.59 8.94
C PRO A 42 -23.34 -4.19 8.21
N GLU A 43 -24.52 -4.53 8.71
CA GLU A 43 -25.80 -4.20 8.07
C GLU A 43 -26.62 -3.17 8.84
N ALA A 44 -26.35 -2.93 10.13
CA ALA A 44 -27.19 -2.06 10.95
C ALA A 44 -27.14 -0.56 10.64
N ARG A 45 -26.07 -0.04 10.00
CA ARG A 45 -25.97 1.40 9.74
C ARG A 45 -25.05 1.80 8.59
N ALA A 46 -25.49 2.79 7.82
CA ALA A 46 -24.63 3.47 6.84
C ALA A 46 -23.44 4.15 7.52
N ILE A 47 -22.23 3.88 7.01
CA ILE A 47 -20.99 4.47 7.49
C ILE A 47 -20.91 5.93 7.03
N ARG A 48 -20.46 6.83 7.91
CA ARG A 48 -20.23 8.25 7.55
C ARG A 48 -19.09 8.36 6.54
N ASN A 49 -19.17 9.32 5.62
CA ASN A 49 -18.15 9.55 4.59
C ASN A 49 -16.74 9.75 5.16
N ALA A 50 -16.60 10.44 6.30
CA ALA A 50 -15.31 10.62 6.98
C ALA A 50 -14.70 9.28 7.42
N THR A 51 -15.52 8.40 8.00
CA THR A 51 -15.10 7.06 8.42
C THR A 51 -14.76 6.17 7.21
N ILE A 52 -15.48 6.32 6.09
CA ILE A 52 -15.17 5.60 4.84
C ILE A 52 -13.79 6.03 4.31
N ALA A 53 -13.48 7.32 4.33
CA ALA A 53 -12.16 7.83 3.96
C ALA A 53 -11.05 7.25 4.84
N GLN A 54 -11.26 7.25 6.15
CA GLN A 54 -10.33 6.66 7.12
C GLN A 54 -10.10 5.16 6.88
N CYS A 55 -11.17 4.39 6.65
CA CYS A 55 -11.06 2.97 6.33
C CYS A 55 -10.36 2.72 4.99
N ALA A 56 -10.67 3.49 3.94
CA ALA A 56 -10.01 3.37 2.65
C ALA A 56 -8.50 3.60 2.77
N THR A 57 -8.10 4.69 3.44
CA THR A 57 -6.69 5.00 3.71
C THR A 57 -6.00 3.89 4.50
N ALA A 58 -6.63 3.37 5.55
CA ALA A 58 -6.08 2.26 6.35
C ALA A 58 -5.85 0.99 5.50
N LEU A 59 -6.79 0.70 4.61
CA LEU A 59 -6.71 -0.45 3.72
C LEU A 59 -5.74 -0.22 2.54
N GLY A 60 -5.24 0.99 2.34
CA GLY A 60 -4.36 1.34 1.21
C GLY A 60 -5.15 1.52 -0.09
N LEU A 61 -6.40 1.97 0.00
CA LEU A 61 -7.33 2.12 -1.12
C LEU A 61 -7.81 3.58 -1.22
N ARG A 62 -8.21 4.02 -2.42
CA ARG A 62 -8.97 5.27 -2.57
C ARG A 62 -10.44 5.06 -2.17
N VAL A 63 -11.10 6.13 -1.74
CA VAL A 63 -12.53 6.10 -1.38
C VAL A 63 -13.40 5.57 -2.53
N ASN A 64 -13.09 6.01 -3.74
CA ASN A 64 -13.82 5.67 -4.97
C ASN A 64 -13.64 4.18 -5.26
N GLU A 65 -12.41 3.65 -5.07
CA GLU A 65 -12.13 2.23 -5.26
C GLU A 65 -12.91 1.38 -4.25
N LEU A 66 -12.88 1.75 -2.97
CA LEU A 66 -13.59 1.03 -1.91
C LEU A 66 -15.12 0.97 -2.16
N ARG A 67 -15.70 2.05 -2.72
CA ARG A 67 -17.12 2.12 -3.06
C ARG A 67 -17.45 1.32 -4.31
N ASP A 68 -16.74 1.59 -5.40
CA ASP A 68 -17.20 1.26 -6.74
C ASP A 68 -16.61 -0.07 -7.25
N LEU A 69 -15.47 -0.51 -6.70
CA LEU A 69 -14.85 -1.78 -7.09
C LEU A 69 -15.38 -2.94 -6.25
N PRO A 70 -15.64 -4.10 -6.87
CA PRO A 70 -16.03 -5.31 -6.15
C PRO A 70 -14.85 -5.86 -5.33
N LEU A 71 -15.15 -6.64 -4.29
CA LEU A 71 -14.19 -7.08 -3.26
C LEU A 71 -12.97 -7.78 -3.87
N GLU A 72 -13.19 -8.62 -4.88
CA GLU A 72 -12.19 -9.43 -5.57
C GLU A 72 -11.13 -8.55 -6.24
N ARG A 73 -11.51 -7.33 -6.66
CA ARG A 73 -10.60 -6.34 -7.27
C ARG A 73 -9.89 -5.45 -6.24
N LEU A 74 -10.33 -5.45 -4.99
CA LEU A 74 -9.72 -4.67 -3.90
C LEU A 74 -8.59 -5.44 -3.20
N LEU A 75 -8.75 -6.74 -3.00
CA LEU A 75 -7.74 -7.59 -2.37
C LEU A 75 -6.32 -7.47 -3.00
N PRO A 76 -6.13 -7.50 -4.34
CA PRO A 76 -4.79 -7.36 -4.91
C PRO A 76 -4.18 -5.98 -4.66
N ARG A 77 -5.02 -4.94 -4.67
CA ARG A 77 -4.62 -3.55 -4.40
C ARG A 77 -4.33 -3.32 -2.92
N MET A 78 -4.91 -4.11 -2.03
CA MET A 78 -4.59 -4.08 -0.60
C MET A 78 -3.27 -4.78 -0.26
N HIS A 79 -2.85 -5.79 -1.02
CA HIS A 79 -1.56 -6.44 -0.78
C HIS A 79 -0.38 -5.63 -1.36
N GLY A 80 -0.64 -4.72 -2.28
CA GLY A 80 0.33 -3.77 -2.80
C GLY A 80 0.14 -2.38 -2.24
N GLN A 81 1.00 -1.99 -1.30
CA GLN A 81 1.45 -0.60 -1.17
C GLN A 81 0.53 0.41 -0.47
N VAL A 82 0.69 0.54 0.85
CA VAL A 82 0.21 1.72 1.60
C VAL A 82 1.02 2.94 1.14
N HIS A 83 0.40 3.80 0.33
CA HIS A 83 0.94 5.10 -0.02
C HIS A 83 1.36 5.87 1.24
N ALA A 84 2.45 6.63 1.12
CA ALA A 84 2.93 7.48 2.18
C ALA A 84 1.84 8.51 2.50
N ASP A 85 1.48 8.61 3.76
CA ASP A 85 0.61 9.67 4.24
C ASP A 85 1.37 10.99 4.30
N GLU A 86 0.62 12.09 4.43
CA GLU A 86 1.18 13.44 4.47
C GLU A 86 2.26 13.59 5.56
N GLN A 87 2.12 12.89 6.69
CA GLN A 87 3.12 12.85 7.75
C GLN A 87 4.43 12.18 7.30
N ALA A 88 4.36 11.02 6.64
CA ALA A 88 5.56 10.34 6.13
C ALA A 88 6.25 11.16 5.03
N LEU A 89 5.50 11.80 4.13
CA LEU A 89 6.07 12.68 3.12
C LEU A 89 6.70 13.94 3.73
N LYS A 90 6.09 14.50 4.77
CA LYS A 90 6.67 15.62 5.54
C LYS A 90 7.96 15.19 6.24
N GLN A 91 7.98 14.01 6.87
CA GLN A 91 9.18 13.45 7.46
C GLN A 91 10.31 13.27 6.43
N LEU A 92 9.99 12.77 5.24
CA LEU A 92 10.98 12.63 4.16
C LEU A 92 11.60 13.99 3.78
N ARG A 93 10.79 15.03 3.64
CA ARG A 93 11.28 16.38 3.30
C ARG A 93 12.15 16.99 4.40
N GLU A 94 11.77 16.79 5.66
CA GLU A 94 12.50 17.33 6.82
C GLU A 94 13.81 16.58 7.09
N GLN A 95 13.81 15.24 6.93
CA GLN A 95 14.95 14.38 7.25
C GLN A 95 15.85 14.09 6.05
N ALA A 96 15.48 14.51 4.84
CA ALA A 96 16.38 14.46 3.69
C ALA A 96 17.64 15.30 3.99
N THR A 97 18.81 14.69 3.89
CA THR A 97 20.11 15.35 4.09
C THR A 97 20.83 15.58 2.76
N LEU A 98 20.62 14.70 1.77
CA LEU A 98 21.23 14.79 0.45
C LEU A 98 20.62 15.93 -0.40
N PRO A 99 21.44 16.85 -0.93
CA PRO A 99 20.98 17.93 -1.81
C PRO A 99 20.20 17.42 -3.03
N GLU A 100 20.68 16.35 -3.66
CA GLU A 100 20.06 15.75 -4.84
C GLU A 100 18.68 15.16 -4.52
N LEU A 101 18.50 14.62 -3.30
CA LEU A 101 17.21 14.11 -2.86
C LEU A 101 16.23 15.26 -2.60
N LYS A 102 16.68 16.35 -1.96
CA LYS A 102 15.86 17.56 -1.76
C LYS A 102 15.44 18.19 -3.08
N ASP A 103 16.36 18.25 -4.02
CA ASP A 103 16.12 18.77 -5.36
C ASP A 103 15.07 17.91 -6.09
N TRP A 104 15.23 16.59 -6.05
CA TRP A 104 14.26 15.66 -6.63
C TRP A 104 12.86 15.81 -6.02
N LEU A 105 12.78 15.88 -4.69
CA LEU A 105 11.51 16.05 -3.98
C LEU A 105 10.79 17.35 -4.38
N SER A 106 11.54 18.40 -4.71
CA SER A 106 10.96 19.69 -5.10
C SER A 106 10.47 19.68 -6.55
N HIS A 107 11.16 18.98 -7.44
CA HIS A 107 10.87 18.94 -8.87
C HIS A 107 9.87 17.85 -9.30
N HIS A 108 9.60 16.85 -8.45
CA HIS A 108 8.73 15.70 -8.78
C HIS A 108 7.60 15.46 -7.75
N PRO A 109 6.69 16.44 -7.53
CA PRO A 109 5.61 16.31 -6.56
C PRO A 109 4.62 15.18 -6.90
N ASP A 110 4.34 14.97 -8.18
CA ASP A 110 3.44 13.94 -8.70
C ASP A 110 3.94 12.51 -8.43
N ARG A 111 5.26 12.30 -8.49
CA ARG A 111 5.90 11.01 -8.17
C ARG A 111 6.04 10.82 -6.68
N MET A 112 6.28 11.90 -5.92
CA MET A 112 6.34 11.87 -4.47
C MET A 112 5.04 11.34 -3.84
N GLU A 113 3.88 11.79 -4.35
CA GLU A 113 2.56 11.31 -3.88
C GLU A 113 2.35 9.79 -4.07
N ARG A 114 3.10 9.17 -4.98
CA ARG A 114 3.01 7.74 -5.26
C ARG A 114 3.92 6.89 -4.37
N LEU A 115 4.86 7.51 -3.66
CA LEU A 115 5.74 6.79 -2.74
C LEU A 115 4.92 6.07 -1.68
N THR A 116 5.39 4.89 -1.29
CA THR A 116 4.83 4.16 -0.15
C THR A 116 5.54 4.52 1.14
N ARG A 117 4.91 4.25 2.29
CA ARG A 117 5.59 4.40 3.59
C ARG A 117 6.89 3.59 3.66
N ALA A 118 6.90 2.39 3.08
CA ALA A 118 8.08 1.55 3.03
C ALA A 118 9.19 2.17 2.18
N GLU A 119 8.85 2.73 1.02
CA GLU A 119 9.80 3.42 0.14
C GLU A 119 10.33 4.71 0.77
N VAL A 120 9.49 5.46 1.50
CA VAL A 120 9.96 6.63 2.28
C VAL A 120 11.03 6.23 3.29
N LYS A 121 10.77 5.16 4.07
CA LYS A 121 11.75 4.65 5.03
C LYS A 121 13.03 4.18 4.32
N GLU A 122 12.89 3.45 3.23
CA GLU A 122 14.02 2.97 2.43
C GLU A 122 14.86 4.13 1.85
N LEU A 123 14.24 5.21 1.38
CA LEU A 123 14.94 6.42 0.94
C LEU A 123 15.72 7.11 2.07
N LEU A 124 15.14 7.15 3.28
CA LEU A 124 15.80 7.71 4.46
C LEU A 124 16.99 6.85 4.93
N GLU A 125 16.93 5.54 4.75
CA GLU A 125 18.05 4.62 5.04
C GLU A 125 19.15 4.73 3.95
N MET A 126 18.77 4.87 2.68
CA MET A 126 19.73 4.92 1.57
C MET A 126 20.53 6.24 1.47
N GLN A 127 20.14 7.30 2.20
CA GLN A 127 20.86 8.58 2.25
C GLN A 127 21.98 8.63 3.29
N GLU A 128 22.21 7.56 4.05
CA GLU A 128 23.37 7.47 4.94
C GLU A 128 24.68 7.72 4.16
N VAL A 129 25.73 8.16 4.87
CA VAL A 129 27.01 8.54 4.25
C VAL A 129 27.59 7.35 3.47
N GLY A 130 27.89 7.55 2.18
CA GLY A 130 28.33 6.48 1.30
C GLY A 130 27.23 5.52 0.86
N GLY A 131 25.96 5.84 1.14
CA GLY A 131 24.79 5.04 0.84
C GLY A 131 24.42 4.98 -0.64
N LEU A 132 23.44 4.15 -0.96
CA LEU A 132 23.05 3.84 -2.33
C LEU A 132 22.59 5.07 -3.14
N LEU A 133 22.00 6.09 -2.49
CA LEU A 133 21.60 7.31 -3.19
C LEU A 133 22.79 8.09 -3.73
N GLN A 134 23.92 8.10 -3.01
CA GLN A 134 25.17 8.72 -3.49
C GLN A 134 25.86 7.85 -4.55
N GLN A 135 25.84 6.52 -4.39
CA GLN A 135 26.53 5.61 -5.30
C GLN A 135 25.83 5.42 -6.65
N GLN A 136 24.50 5.33 -6.65
CA GLN A 136 23.70 4.99 -7.84
C GLN A 136 22.91 6.19 -8.38
N GLY A 137 22.82 7.27 -7.61
CA GLY A 137 22.03 8.45 -7.93
C GLY A 137 20.55 8.30 -7.54
N VAL A 138 19.97 9.39 -7.05
CA VAL A 138 18.60 9.44 -6.52
C VAL A 138 17.56 8.95 -7.54
N GLU A 139 17.62 9.45 -8.78
CA GLU A 139 16.66 9.07 -9.83
C GLU A 139 16.70 7.57 -10.14
N ASN A 140 17.88 6.95 -10.16
CA ASN A 140 17.99 5.51 -10.43
C ASN A 140 17.40 4.67 -9.30
N CYS A 141 17.64 5.05 -8.05
CA CYS A 141 17.05 4.40 -6.89
C CYS A 141 15.52 4.49 -6.93
N ILE A 142 14.98 5.67 -7.23
CA ILE A 142 13.53 5.88 -7.31
C ILE A 142 12.92 5.11 -8.48
N ARG A 143 13.52 5.14 -9.68
CA ARG A 143 13.06 4.33 -10.82
C ARG A 143 13.08 2.84 -10.51
N ARG A 144 14.05 2.37 -9.72
CA ARG A 144 14.11 0.98 -9.27
C ARG A 144 12.98 0.64 -8.31
N MET A 145 12.64 1.53 -7.38
CA MET A 145 11.48 1.38 -6.48
C MET A 145 10.17 1.36 -7.28
N GLU A 146 9.98 2.29 -8.21
CA GLU A 146 8.81 2.34 -9.09
C GLU A 146 8.68 1.08 -9.94
N ARG A 147 9.79 0.60 -10.52
CA ARG A 147 9.80 -0.65 -11.28
C ARG A 147 9.45 -1.85 -10.39
N ARG A 148 9.97 -1.89 -9.16
CA ARG A 148 9.62 -2.94 -8.17
C ARG A 148 8.13 -2.92 -7.87
N ARG A 149 7.54 -1.75 -7.62
CA ARG A 149 6.09 -1.57 -7.46
C ARG A 149 5.32 -2.17 -8.64
N GLU A 150 5.64 -1.71 -9.85
CA GLU A 150 4.91 -2.16 -11.05
C GLU A 150 5.00 -3.67 -11.29
N ILE A 151 6.15 -4.28 -10.98
CA ILE A 151 6.31 -5.73 -11.10
C ILE A 151 5.42 -6.44 -10.08
N LEU A 152 5.44 -6.01 -8.81
CA LEU A 152 4.61 -6.60 -7.77
C LEU A 152 3.12 -6.47 -8.07
N ASP A 153 2.69 -5.33 -8.60
CA ASP A 153 1.30 -5.11 -9.02
C ASP A 153 0.89 -6.08 -10.15
N LYS A 154 1.76 -6.24 -11.16
CA LYS A 154 1.54 -7.18 -12.27
C LYS A 154 1.50 -8.63 -11.78
N VAL A 155 2.43 -9.02 -10.90
CA VAL A 155 2.47 -10.36 -10.29
C VAL A 155 1.20 -10.60 -9.47
N GLY A 156 0.79 -9.65 -8.64
CA GLY A 156 -0.43 -9.75 -7.83
C GLY A 156 -1.71 -9.83 -8.68
N PHE A 157 -1.72 -9.22 -9.87
CA PHE A 157 -2.80 -9.37 -10.84
C PHE A 157 -2.80 -10.77 -11.47
N ILE A 158 -1.66 -11.23 -11.96
CA ILE A 158 -1.50 -12.54 -12.63
C ILE A 158 -1.82 -13.69 -11.67
N ALA A 159 -1.39 -13.59 -10.41
CA ALA A 159 -1.61 -14.61 -9.38
C ALA A 159 -3.09 -14.89 -9.06
N LYS A 160 -3.99 -14.03 -9.54
CA LYS A 160 -5.45 -14.18 -9.37
C LYS A 160 -6.16 -14.65 -10.63
N GLY A 161 -5.41 -14.78 -11.73
CA GLY A 161 -5.90 -15.26 -13.00
C GLY A 161 -5.55 -16.72 -13.22
N GLU A 162 -5.97 -17.22 -14.37
CA GLU A 162 -5.72 -18.60 -14.83
C GLU A 162 -4.23 -18.88 -15.08
N GLN A 163 -3.40 -17.84 -15.12
CA GLN A 163 -1.96 -17.94 -15.35
C GLN A 163 -1.15 -18.17 -14.06
N LEU A 164 -1.82 -18.42 -12.92
CA LEU A 164 -1.15 -18.67 -11.63
C LEU A 164 -0.12 -19.80 -11.73
N ASP A 165 -0.47 -20.93 -12.34
CA ASP A 165 0.43 -22.09 -12.46
C ASP A 165 1.70 -21.77 -13.26
N LEU A 166 1.58 -20.95 -14.31
CA LEU A 166 2.72 -20.50 -15.11
C LEU A 166 3.58 -19.49 -14.33
N LEU A 167 2.94 -18.57 -13.61
CA LEU A 167 3.63 -17.61 -12.75
C LEU A 167 4.43 -18.33 -11.67
N GLU A 168 3.85 -19.35 -11.04
CA GLU A 168 4.52 -20.18 -10.03
C GLU A 168 5.78 -20.85 -10.60
N GLN A 169 5.70 -21.46 -11.78
CA GLN A 169 6.86 -22.08 -12.44
C GLN A 169 7.98 -21.06 -12.70
N ILE A 170 7.63 -19.88 -13.24
CA ILE A 170 8.61 -18.82 -13.52
C ILE A 170 9.26 -18.31 -12.22
N VAL A 171 8.46 -18.06 -11.18
CA VAL A 171 8.96 -17.59 -9.89
C VAL A 171 9.87 -18.63 -9.25
N ASN A 172 9.51 -19.91 -9.30
CA ASN A 172 10.34 -21.00 -8.77
C ASN A 172 11.69 -21.08 -9.49
N LEU A 173 11.72 -21.01 -10.82
CA LEU A 173 12.97 -20.99 -11.59
C LEU A 173 13.86 -19.78 -11.24
N LEU A 174 13.25 -18.59 -11.09
CA LEU A 174 13.98 -17.39 -10.70
C LEU A 174 14.51 -17.49 -9.26
N TYR A 175 13.70 -18.06 -8.36
CA TYR A 175 14.07 -18.28 -6.97
C TYR A 175 15.25 -19.24 -6.88
N GLU A 176 15.18 -20.43 -7.49
CA GLU A 176 16.25 -21.42 -7.55
C GLU A 176 17.57 -20.81 -8.02
N LYS A 177 17.53 -20.00 -9.08
CA LYS A 177 18.70 -19.29 -9.60
C LYS A 177 19.25 -18.26 -8.62
N ALA A 178 18.40 -17.57 -7.85
CA ALA A 178 18.80 -16.54 -6.90
C ALA A 178 19.47 -17.12 -5.64
N ILE A 179 19.04 -18.29 -5.18
CA ILE A 179 19.66 -19.02 -4.05
C ILE A 179 20.87 -19.87 -4.47
N GLY A 180 21.19 -19.93 -5.77
CA GLY A 180 22.42 -20.55 -6.27
C GLY A 180 22.40 -22.08 -6.25
N LYS A 181 21.30 -22.69 -6.73
CA LYS A 181 21.32 -24.08 -7.19
C LYS A 181 21.46 -24.15 -8.71
#